data_AF-A0AA42TJ87-F1
#
_entry.id   AF-A0AA42TJ87-F1
#
_cell.length_a   1.000
_cell.length_b   1.000
_cell.length_c   1.000
_cell.angle_alpha   90.00
_cell.angle_beta   90.00
_cell.angle_gamma   90.00
#
_symmetry.space_group_name_H-M   'P 1'
#
loop_
_entity.id
_entity.type
_entity.pdbx_description
1 polymer ?
#
loop_
_entity_poly.entity_id
_entity_poly.type
_entity_poly.pdbx_seq_one_letter_code
_entity_poly.pdbx_strand_id
1 'polypeptide(L)'
;MRESLMACLRAALSLALLLSLPSARADETTKQEDAAPCIEVQVNGERVPAWECLQRKLAPPANAAKPATLPEAERVMRLPGNQRMQYNLEGTRQRMGDAFGRSVVPQRPAR
;
A
#
# COMPACT_ATOMS: atom_id res chain seq x y z
N MET A 1 34.19 -16.22 -39.31
CA MET A 1 34.15 -14.77 -38.95
C MET A 1 32.79 -14.12 -39.26
N ARG A 2 32.22 -14.30 -40.46
CA ARG A 2 30.95 -13.67 -40.88
C ARG A 2 29.72 -14.08 -40.06
N GLU A 3 29.64 -15.35 -39.66
CA GLU A 3 28.55 -15.90 -38.83
C GLU A 3 28.50 -15.29 -37.42
N SER A 4 29.68 -15.04 -36.83
CA SER A 4 29.78 -14.45 -35.48
C SER A 4 29.35 -12.98 -35.45
N LEU A 5 29.60 -12.25 -36.55
CA LEU A 5 29.14 -10.88 -36.74
C LEU A 5 27.62 -10.78 -36.86
N MET A 6 26.99 -11.74 -37.55
CA MET A 6 25.52 -11.76 -37.68
C MET A 6 24.82 -12.13 -36.37
N ALA A 7 25.44 -12.96 -35.53
CA ALA A 7 24.91 -13.28 -34.19
C ALA A 7 24.92 -12.06 -33.25
N CYS A 8 26.01 -11.29 -33.22
CA CYS A 8 26.07 -10.04 -32.45
C CYS A 8 25.07 -8.99 -32.95
N LEU A 9 24.90 -8.85 -34.27
CA LEU A 9 23.95 -7.89 -34.84
C LEU A 9 22.51 -8.19 -34.43
N ARG A 10 22.12 -9.48 -34.42
CA ARG A 10 20.79 -9.91 -33.99
C ARG A 10 20.54 -9.68 -32.51
N ALA A 11 21.55 -9.91 -31.67
CA ALA A 11 21.45 -9.66 -30.22
C ALA A 11 21.34 -8.15 -29.91
N ALA A 12 22.06 -7.30 -30.65
CA ALA A 12 21.96 -5.86 -30.51
C ALA A 12 20.57 -5.34 -30.94
N LEU A 13 20.01 -5.88 -32.03
CA LEU A 13 18.70 -5.51 -32.54
C LEU A 13 17.56 -5.92 -31.60
N SER A 14 17.63 -7.11 -30.99
CA SER A 14 16.63 -7.56 -30.02
C SER A 14 16.66 -6.75 -28.73
N LEU A 15 17.87 -6.38 -28.26
CA LEU A 15 18.00 -5.51 -27.09
C LEU A 15 17.47 -4.10 -27.36
N ALA A 16 17.76 -3.53 -28.54
CA ALA A 16 17.25 -2.22 -28.93
C ALA A 16 15.70 -2.20 -29.02
N LEU A 17 15.09 -3.28 -29.51
CA LEU A 17 13.63 -3.39 -29.60
C LEU A 17 12.98 -3.44 -28.22
N LEU A 18 13.60 -4.11 -27.24
CA LEU A 18 13.11 -4.16 -25.85
C LEU A 18 13.21 -2.81 -25.13
N LEU A 19 14.23 -1.98 -25.45
CA LEU A 19 14.36 -0.63 -24.87
C LEU A 19 13.41 0.40 -25.51
N SER A 20 12.89 0.14 -26.70
CA SER A 20 11.98 1.05 -27.40
C SER A 20 10.51 0.96 -26.95
N LEU A 21 10.16 0.03 -26.05
CA LEU A 21 8.79 -0.01 -25.54
C LEU A 21 8.52 1.26 -24.71
N PRO A 22 7.54 2.10 -25.10
CA PRO A 22 7.15 3.24 -24.30
C PRO A 22 6.67 2.68 -22.97
N SER A 23 7.32 3.09 -21.89
CA SER A 23 6.80 2.86 -20.55
C SER A 23 5.46 3.58 -20.47
N ALA A 24 4.37 2.83 -20.55
CA ALA A 24 3.06 3.31 -20.13
C ALA A 24 3.12 3.56 -18.61
N ARG A 25 3.78 4.65 -18.22
CA ARG A 25 3.57 5.26 -16.92
C ARG A 25 2.13 5.75 -16.97
N ALA A 26 1.27 5.07 -16.23
CA ALA A 26 -0.05 5.58 -15.90
C ALA A 26 0.15 6.90 -15.14
N ASP A 27 0.24 7.99 -15.88
CA ASP A 27 0.14 9.33 -15.33
C ASP A 27 -1.36 9.61 -15.19
N GLU A 28 -1.97 9.06 -14.14
CA GLU A 28 -3.26 9.56 -13.65
C GLU A 28 -3.02 10.91 -12.96
N THR A 29 -2.73 11.93 -13.77
CA THR A 29 -2.63 13.33 -13.35
C THR A 29 -3.81 14.13 -13.89
N THR A 30 -5.05 13.64 -13.76
CA THR A 30 -6.23 14.49 -14.04
C THR A 30 -7.43 14.17 -13.13
N LYS A 31 -7.42 14.77 -11.94
CA LYS A 31 -8.53 15.41 -11.18
C LYS A 31 -8.31 15.28 -9.67
N GLN A 32 -7.35 16.05 -9.15
CA GLN A 32 -7.46 16.55 -7.78
C GLN A 32 -8.44 17.73 -7.83
N GLU A 33 -9.73 17.47 -7.95
CA GLU A 33 -10.77 18.49 -7.75
C GLU A 33 -10.68 18.98 -6.30
N ASP A 34 -10.28 20.24 -6.10
CA ASP A 34 -10.50 21.08 -4.91
C ASP A 34 -10.48 20.40 -3.53
N ALA A 35 -9.49 19.54 -3.27
CA ALA A 35 -9.28 19.04 -1.92
C ALA A 35 -8.67 20.16 -1.07
N ALA A 36 -9.47 20.76 -0.19
CA ALA A 36 -9.00 21.79 0.76
C ALA A 36 -7.66 21.39 1.40
N PRO A 37 -6.68 22.32 1.48
CA PRO A 37 -5.34 22.00 1.97
C PRO A 37 -5.38 21.48 3.39
N CYS A 38 -4.57 20.46 3.66
CA CYS A 38 -4.46 19.85 4.98
C CYS A 38 -3.55 20.72 5.86
N ILE A 39 -4.15 21.58 6.69
CA ILE A 39 -3.42 22.55 7.52
C ILE A 39 -3.60 22.18 8.98
N GLU A 40 -2.49 22.05 9.71
CA GLU A 40 -2.49 21.99 11.17
C GLU A 40 -2.42 23.41 11.74
N VAL A 41 -3.28 23.72 12.72
CA VAL A 41 -3.33 25.03 13.36
C VAL A 41 -2.94 24.88 14.82
N GLN A 42 -2.13 25.80 15.32
CA GLN A 42 -1.82 25.90 16.74
C GLN A 42 -2.56 27.09 17.35
N VAL A 43 -3.39 26.82 18.36
CA VAL A 43 -4.14 27.85 19.09
C VAL A 43 -3.71 27.76 20.55
N ASN A 44 -3.21 28.87 21.12
CA ASN A 44 -2.78 28.92 22.53
C ASN A 44 -1.75 27.84 22.92
N GLY A 45 -0.86 27.45 22.00
CA GLY A 45 0.14 26.41 22.22
C GLY A 45 -0.36 24.98 22.01
N GLU A 46 -1.66 24.76 21.87
CA GLU A 46 -2.24 23.45 21.57
C GLU A 46 -2.36 23.25 20.04
N ARG A 47 -1.80 22.14 19.54
CA ARG A 47 -1.90 21.76 18.13
C ARG A 47 -3.24 21.07 17.88
N VAL A 48 -4.08 21.68 17.06
CA VAL A 48 -5.31 21.08 16.57
C VAL A 48 -4.98 20.32 15.27
N PRO A 49 -4.99 18.97 15.29
CA PRO A 49 -4.71 18.18 14.11
C PRO A 49 -5.84 18.32 13.08
N ALA A 50 -5.48 18.24 11.80
CA ALA A 50 -6.42 18.31 10.68
C ALA A 50 -7.19 16.99 10.50
N TRP A 51 -8.05 16.64 11.46
CA TRP A 51 -8.75 15.34 11.49
C TRP A 51 -9.55 15.05 10.23
N GLU A 52 -10.21 16.06 9.66
CA GLU A 52 -10.98 15.92 8.42
C GLU A 52 -10.10 15.53 7.23
N CYS A 53 -8.93 16.16 7.09
CA CYS A 53 -7.98 15.76 6.06
C CYS A 53 -7.47 14.34 6.29
N LEU A 54 -7.10 14.00 7.53
CA LEU A 54 -6.57 12.68 7.83
C LEU A 54 -7.59 11.59 7.50
N GLN A 55 -8.85 11.79 7.90
CA GLN A 55 -9.95 10.87 7.57
C GLN A 55 -10.12 10.73 6.06
N ARG A 56 -10.10 11.83 5.31
CA ARG A 56 -10.18 11.79 3.83
C ARG A 56 -9.01 11.05 3.19
N LYS A 57 -7.80 11.16 3.73
CA LYS A 57 -6.61 10.43 3.25
C LYS A 57 -6.64 8.94 3.59
N LEU A 58 -7.26 8.58 4.71
CA LEU A 58 -7.40 7.19 5.16
C LEU A 58 -8.64 6.51 4.59
N ALA A 59 -9.57 7.27 3.99
CA ALA A 59 -10.77 6.72 3.40
C ALA A 59 -10.41 5.75 2.27
N PRO A 60 -11.10 4.59 2.18
CA PRO A 60 -10.96 3.72 1.02
C PRO A 60 -11.36 4.48 -0.25
N PRO A 61 -10.75 4.16 -1.42
CA PRO A 61 -11.09 4.82 -2.66
C PRO A 61 -12.58 4.66 -2.96
N ALA A 62 -13.24 5.74 -3.41
CA ALA A 62 -14.68 5.75 -3.69
C ALA A 62 -15.09 4.67 -4.72
N ASN A 63 -14.17 4.32 -5.62
CA ASN A 63 -14.33 3.26 -6.61
C ASN A 63 -13.50 2.01 -6.25
N ALA A 64 -13.45 1.64 -4.96
CA ALA A 64 -12.91 0.34 -4.58
C ALA A 64 -13.65 -0.75 -5.39
N ALA A 65 -12.89 -1.50 -6.19
CA ALA A 65 -13.46 -2.56 -7.02
C ALA A 65 -14.32 -3.48 -6.15
N LYS A 66 -15.57 -3.72 -6.57
CA LYS A 66 -16.44 -4.67 -5.87
C LYS A 66 -15.69 -6.00 -5.83
N PRO A 67 -15.56 -6.62 -4.64
CA PRO A 67 -14.89 -7.91 -4.55
C PRO A 67 -15.61 -8.87 -5.50
N ALA A 68 -14.84 -9.65 -6.26
CA ALA A 68 -15.40 -10.67 -7.12
C ALA A 68 -16.37 -11.54 -6.31
N THR A 69 -17.48 -11.96 -6.93
CA THR A 69 -18.44 -12.87 -6.31
C THR A 69 -17.77 -14.22 -6.14
N LEU A 70 -17.09 -14.41 -5.00
CA LEU A 70 -16.40 -15.63 -4.64
C LEU A 70 -17.27 -16.48 -3.71
N PRO A 71 -17.14 -17.82 -3.77
CA PRO A 71 -17.66 -18.71 -2.75
C PRO A 71 -17.23 -18.24 -1.36
N GLU A 72 -18.08 -18.44 -0.35
CA GLU A 72 -17.83 -17.92 1.00
C GLU A 72 -16.49 -18.40 1.58
N ALA A 73 -16.16 -19.68 1.39
CA ALA A 73 -14.89 -20.24 1.85
C ALA A 73 -13.67 -19.50 1.27
N GLU A 74 -13.69 -19.20 -0.03
CA GLU A 74 -12.59 -18.47 -0.68
C GLU A 74 -12.54 -17.02 -0.23
N ARG A 75 -13.72 -16.39 -0.07
CA ARG A 75 -13.82 -15.02 0.46
C ARG A 75 -13.19 -14.91 1.84
N VAL A 76 -13.50 -15.84 2.75
CA VAL A 76 -12.93 -15.88 4.10
C VAL A 76 -11.42 -16.07 4.02
N MET A 77 -10.91 -16.97 3.18
CA MET A 77 -9.46 -17.20 3.04
C MET A 77 -8.68 -15.98 2.54
N ARG A 78 -9.32 -15.10 1.76
CA ARG A 78 -8.74 -13.84 1.26
C ARG A 78 -8.80 -12.69 2.28
N LEU A 79 -9.54 -12.85 3.40
CA LEU A 79 -9.60 -11.81 4.42
C LEU A 79 -8.22 -11.63 5.09
N PRO A 80 -7.83 -10.38 5.38
CA PRO A 80 -6.61 -10.13 6.13
C PRO A 80 -6.71 -10.75 7.53
N GLY A 81 -5.58 -11.17 8.10
CA GLY A 81 -5.56 -11.98 9.34
C GLY A 81 -6.26 -11.32 10.53
N ASN A 82 -6.27 -9.98 10.59
CA ASN A 82 -7.01 -9.20 11.59
C ASN A 82 -8.53 -9.39 11.52
N GLN A 83 -9.09 -9.66 10.34
CA GLN A 83 -10.53 -9.92 10.16
C GLN A 83 -10.89 -11.40 10.34
N ARG A 84 -9.90 -12.30 10.37
CA ARG A 84 -10.10 -13.73 10.59
C ARG A 84 -9.91 -14.18 12.04
N MET A 85 -9.65 -13.24 12.96
CA MET A 85 -9.26 -13.56 14.35
C MET A 85 -8.07 -14.53 14.42
N GLN A 86 -7.23 -14.54 13.39
CA GLN A 86 -6.02 -15.35 13.34
C GLN A 86 -4.85 -14.58 13.94
N TYR A 87 -3.81 -15.32 14.34
CA TYR A 87 -2.57 -14.71 14.80
C TYR A 87 -2.04 -13.71 13.76
N ASN A 88 -1.73 -12.50 14.24
CA ASN A 88 -1.08 -11.46 13.45
C ASN A 88 0.13 -10.96 14.25
N LEU A 89 1.32 -11.14 13.69
CA LEU A 89 2.58 -10.71 14.30
C LEU A 89 2.58 -9.20 14.57
N GLU A 90 2.13 -8.40 13.60
CA GLU A 90 2.10 -6.94 13.72
C GLU A 90 1.06 -6.49 14.76
N GLY A 91 -0.08 -7.18 14.83
CA GLY A 91 -1.06 -6.95 15.91
C GLY A 91 -0.51 -7.28 17.30
N THR A 92 0.30 -8.33 17.39
CA THR A 92 0.96 -8.75 18.64
C THR A 92 2.05 -7.74 19.03
N ARG A 93 2.89 -7.32 18.08
CA ARG A 93 3.89 -6.27 18.27
C ARG A 93 3.26 -4.96 18.74
N GLN A 94 2.12 -4.57 18.17
CA GLN A 94 1.43 -3.35 18.58
C GLN A 94 0.87 -3.42 20.01
N ARG A 95 0.40 -4.59 20.46
CA ARG A 95 -0.08 -4.78 21.85
C ARG A 95 1.05 -4.87 22.86
N MET A 96 2.11 -5.58 22.49
CA MET A 96 3.26 -5.80 23.36
C MET A 96 4.15 -4.57 23.45
N GLY A 97 4.32 -3.81 22.36
CA GLY A 97 5.26 -2.71 22.28
C GLY A 97 6.67 -3.16 22.64
N ASP A 98 7.31 -2.45 23.57
CA ASP A 98 8.66 -2.75 24.05
C ASP A 98 8.76 -4.06 24.82
N ALA A 99 7.62 -4.63 25.24
CA ALA A 99 7.56 -5.91 25.93
C ALA A 99 7.69 -7.12 24.97
N PHE A 100 7.65 -6.89 23.65
CA PHE A 100 7.68 -7.99 22.66
C PHE A 100 8.98 -8.80 22.77
N GLY A 101 8.86 -10.09 23.05
CA GLY A 101 10.00 -10.99 23.25
C GLY A 101 10.73 -10.84 24.60
N ARG A 102 10.25 -9.97 25.50
CA ARG A 102 10.84 -9.71 26.82
C ARG A 102 9.92 -10.02 28.00
N SER A 103 8.60 -9.98 27.78
CA SER A 103 7.59 -10.22 28.82
C SER A 103 6.37 -10.92 28.22
N VAL A 104 5.57 -11.57 29.07
CA VAL A 104 4.25 -12.12 28.75
C VAL A 104 3.11 -11.13 29.00
N VAL A 105 3.40 -10.02 29.69
CA VAL A 105 2.43 -8.97 29.98
C VAL A 105 2.55 -7.86 28.92
N PRO A 106 1.46 -7.51 28.20
CA PRO A 106 1.50 -6.47 27.19
C PRO A 106 1.65 -5.07 27.80
N GLN A 107 2.35 -4.18 27.10
CA GLN A 107 2.45 -2.77 27.49
C GLN A 107 1.10 -2.05 27.40
N ARG A 108 0.25 -2.43 26.43
CA ARG A 108 -1.11 -1.92 26.33
C ARG A 108 -2.08 -2.84 27.09
N PRO A 109 -2.80 -2.34 28.11
CA PRO A 109 -3.81 -3.12 28.81
C PRO A 109 -4.87 -3.69 27.86
N ALA A 110 -5.42 -4.86 28.21
CA ALA A 110 -6.63 -5.33 27.56
C ALA A 110 -7.76 -4.33 27.87
N ARG A 111 -8.50 -3.94 26.83
CA ARG A 111 -9.76 -3.21 26.97
C ARG A 111 -10.87 -4.19 27.30
#